data_AF-A0A5E4FG08-F1
#
_entry.id   AF-A0A5E4FG08-F1
#
_cell.length_a   1.000
_cell.length_b   1.000
_cell.length_c   1.000
_cell.angle_alpha   90.00
_cell.angle_beta   90.00
_cell.angle_gamma   90.00
#
_symmetry.space_group_name_H-M   'P 1'
#
loop_
_entity.id
_entity.type
_entity.pdbx_description
1 polymer ?
#
loop_
_entity_poly.entity_id
_entity_poly.type
_entity_poly.pdbx_seq_one_letter_code
_entity_poly.pdbx_strand_id
1 'polypeptide(L)'
;RNRREGRFIYERLDKGLCTNAWINIYPNAKVIHQTVVGSDHRMLILQTNPVVQRGKKGFIYDPRSGNGVECGEIVKERWKKSFTGSSGAQVFEKIRWVRFGLLHWRQQKGANSRTQIATLTKANYQATSFNVEQVRPKRERA
;
A
#
# COMPACT_ATOMS: atom_id res chain seq x y z
N ARG A 1 26.24 21.23 -6.93
CA ARG A 1 25.36 21.33 -8.14
C ARG A 1 26.14 20.85 -9.36
N ASN A 2 26.03 19.57 -9.73
CA ASN A 2 26.78 18.99 -10.85
C ASN A 2 25.96 19.01 -12.14
N ARG A 3 26.48 19.65 -13.19
CA ARG A 3 25.87 19.71 -14.53
C ARG A 3 26.50 18.62 -15.39
N ARG A 4 25.95 17.41 -15.37
CA ARG A 4 26.21 16.42 -16.43
C ARG A 4 25.06 16.50 -17.42
N GLU A 5 25.38 16.78 -18.69
CA GLU A 5 24.47 16.68 -19.83
C GLU A 5 23.20 17.57 -19.80
N GLY A 6 23.29 18.76 -19.21
CA GLY A 6 22.21 19.76 -19.29
C GLY A 6 20.91 19.39 -18.55
N ARG A 7 20.87 18.27 -17.82
CA ARG A 7 19.73 17.86 -17.00
C ARG A 7 20.01 18.15 -15.52
N PHE A 8 19.01 18.70 -14.83
CA PHE A 8 19.07 18.84 -13.38
C PHE A 8 18.86 17.47 -12.74
N ILE A 9 19.90 16.94 -12.09
CA ILE A 9 19.82 15.73 -11.28
C ILE A 9 19.61 16.18 -9.82
N TYR A 10 18.56 15.66 -9.19
CA TYR A 10 18.27 15.88 -7.78
C TYR A 10 18.63 14.62 -7.01
N GLU A 11 19.41 14.75 -5.94
CA GLU A 11 19.77 13.65 -5.05
C GLU A 11 19.07 13.83 -3.70
N ARG A 12 18.63 12.72 -3.08
CA ARG A 12 18.15 12.70 -1.69
C ARG A 12 19.30 12.25 -0.78
N LEU A 13 20.08 13.23 -0.32
CA LEU A 13 21.25 13.00 0.53
C LEU A 13 20.85 12.73 1.98
N ASP A 14 19.85 13.45 2.48
CA ASP A 14 19.41 13.35 3.88
C ASP A 14 18.48 12.15 4.09
N LYS A 15 18.86 11.23 5.00
CA LYS A 15 18.08 10.03 5.35
C LYS A 15 18.05 9.81 6.87
N GLY A 16 16.91 9.35 7.39
CA GLY A 16 16.80 8.86 8.75
C GLY A 16 17.02 7.35 8.81
N LEU A 17 17.85 6.90 9.74
CA LEU A 17 18.08 5.48 10.03
C LEU A 17 17.58 5.18 11.44
N CYS A 18 17.02 3.99 11.64
CA CYS A 18 16.56 3.56 12.96
C CYS A 18 16.74 2.05 13.12
N THR A 19 16.82 1.61 14.38
CA THR A 19 16.87 0.20 14.74
C THR A 19 15.46 -0.39 14.82
N ASN A 20 15.34 -1.72 14.73
CA ASN A 20 14.06 -2.40 14.92
C ASN A 20 13.46 -2.11 16.31
N ALA A 21 14.30 -2.05 17.35
CA ALA A 21 13.86 -1.69 18.70
C ALA A 21 13.23 -0.29 18.74
N TRP A 22 13.79 0.67 18.02
CA TRP A 22 13.26 2.03 17.94
C TRP A 22 11.92 2.09 17.19
N ILE A 23 11.79 1.36 16.07
CA ILE A 23 10.53 1.24 15.31
C ILE A 23 9.42 0.64 16.18
N ASN A 24 9.74 -0.32 17.03
CA ASN A 24 8.76 -0.93 17.94
C ASN A 24 8.23 0.08 18.98
N ILE A 25 9.04 1.04 19.41
CA ILE A 25 8.63 2.11 20.33
C ILE A 25 7.79 3.17 19.59
N TYR A 26 8.17 3.51 18.35
CA TYR A 26 7.49 4.53 17.54
C TYR A 26 6.96 3.96 16.21
N PRO A 27 5.94 3.09 16.26
CA PRO A 27 5.48 2.35 15.08
C PRO A 27 4.84 3.23 14.01
N ASN A 28 4.42 4.44 14.37
CA ASN A 28 3.82 5.41 13.46
C ASN A 28 4.78 6.54 13.08
N ALA A 29 6.06 6.46 13.47
CA ALA A 29 7.00 7.53 13.18
C ALA A 29 7.12 7.78 11.68
N LYS A 30 7.25 9.04 11.29
CA LYS A 30 7.47 9.43 9.90
C LYS A 30 8.49 10.56 9.80
N VAL A 31 9.23 10.58 8.70
CA VAL A 31 10.16 11.66 8.35
C VAL A 31 9.55 12.51 7.25
N ILE A 32 9.41 13.81 7.51
CA ILE A 32 8.94 14.80 6.53
C ILE A 32 10.14 15.57 6.00
N HIS A 33 10.22 15.75 4.69
CA HIS A 33 11.22 16.63 4.08
C HIS A 33 10.58 18.01 3.87
N GLN A 34 10.99 18.99 4.66
CA GLN A 34 10.50 20.36 4.56
C GLN A 34 11.49 21.20 3.74
N THR A 35 11.00 21.86 2.70
CA THR A 35 11.82 22.82 1.95
C THR A 35 12.01 24.08 2.79
N VAL A 36 13.25 24.52 2.95
CA VAL A 36 13.60 25.74 3.68
C VAL A 36 14.04 26.79 2.67
N VAL A 37 13.52 28.01 2.79
CA VAL A 37 13.93 29.13 1.94
C VAL A 37 15.39 29.48 2.26
N GLY A 38 16.25 29.53 1.24
CA GLY A 38 17.66 29.88 1.40
C GLY A 38 18.61 28.70 1.62
N SER A 39 18.12 27.46 1.57
CA SER A 39 18.96 26.26 1.53
C SER A 39 18.62 25.42 0.29
N ASP A 40 19.65 24.85 -0.35
CA ASP A 40 19.48 23.82 -1.38
C ASP A 40 19.27 22.42 -0.77
N HIS A 41 19.38 22.30 0.56
CA HIS A 41 19.02 21.12 1.34
C HIS A 41 17.56 21.19 1.84
N ARG A 42 16.95 20.01 2.04
CA ARG A 42 15.63 19.87 2.65
C ARG A 42 15.79 19.44 4.10
N MET A 43 15.18 20.18 5.02
CA MET A 43 15.17 19.82 6.44
C MET A 43 14.39 18.53 6.66
N LEU A 44 14.94 17.60 7.44
CA LEU A 44 14.24 16.41 7.89
C LEU A 44 13.54 16.68 9.23
N ILE A 45 12.23 16.48 9.28
CA ILE A 45 11.44 16.55 10.50
C ILE A 45 11.00 15.14 10.87
N LEU A 46 11.48 14.63 12.00
CA LEU A 46 11.00 13.38 12.57
C LEU A 46 9.76 13.64 13.43
N GLN A 47 8.64 13.02 13.06
CA GLN A 47 7.45 12.99 13.90
C GLN A 47 7.30 11.58 14.47
N THR A 48 7.42 11.44 15.78
CA THR A 48 7.35 10.14 16.49
C THR A 48 5.91 9.67 16.72
N ASN A 49 4.99 10.60 16.91
CA ASN A 49 3.56 10.32 17.07
C ASN A 49 2.71 11.25 16.18
N PRO A 50 2.72 11.06 14.86
CA PRO A 50 1.95 11.92 13.98
C PRO A 50 0.45 11.64 14.13
N VAL A 51 -0.37 12.69 14.11
CA VAL A 51 -1.82 12.54 13.97
C VAL A 51 -2.09 11.87 12.62
N VAL A 52 -2.49 10.60 12.67
CA VAL A 52 -2.90 9.85 11.48
C VAL A 52 -4.30 10.31 11.12
N GLN A 53 -4.40 11.38 10.34
CA GLN A 53 -5.66 11.67 9.67
C GLN A 53 -5.92 10.55 8.66
N ARG A 54 -6.83 9.64 9.00
CA ARG A 54 -7.40 8.71 8.02
C ARG A 54 -8.24 9.53 7.05
N GLY A 55 -7.59 10.15 6.07
CA GLY A 55 -8.29 10.70 4.92
C GLY A 55 -9.14 9.62 4.28
N LYS A 56 -10.24 9.99 3.62
CA LYS A 56 -11.00 9.06 2.79
C LYS A 56 -10.02 8.45 1.80
N LYS A 57 -9.64 7.18 2.00
CA LYS A 57 -8.74 6.49 1.07
C LYS A 57 -9.42 6.55 -0.29
N GLY A 58 -8.81 7.29 -1.22
CA GLY A 58 -9.22 7.27 -2.61
C GLY A 58 -9.17 5.84 -3.13
N PHE A 59 -9.97 5.55 -4.14
CA PHE A 59 -9.81 4.32 -4.87
C PHE A 59 -8.41 4.31 -5.49
N ILE A 60 -7.58 3.34 -5.10
CA ILE A 60 -6.32 3.04 -5.76
C ILE A 60 -6.57 1.76 -6.54
N TYR A 61 -6.36 1.82 -7.86
CA TYR A 61 -6.38 0.62 -8.68
C TYR A 61 -5.18 -0.26 -8.29
N ASP A 62 -5.44 -1.44 -7.75
CA ASP A 62 -4.43 -2.48 -7.56
C ASP A 62 -4.46 -3.39 -8.80
N PRO A 63 -3.33 -3.63 -9.49
CA PRO A 63 -3.26 -4.55 -10.62
C PRO A 63 -3.86 -5.93 -10.36
N ARG A 64 -3.84 -6.43 -9.12
CA ARG A 64 -4.52 -7.68 -8.72
C ARG A 64 -6.03 -7.64 -8.95
N SER A 65 -6.62 -6.44 -8.96
CA SER A 65 -8.02 -6.21 -9.29
C SER A 65 -8.32 -6.48 -10.77
N GLY A 66 -7.33 -6.34 -11.67
CA GLY A 66 -7.49 -6.57 -13.11
C GLY A 66 -7.55 -8.05 -13.50
N ASN A 67 -7.09 -8.95 -12.63
CA ASN A 67 -7.07 -10.40 -12.91
C ASN A 67 -8.41 -11.09 -12.63
N GLY A 68 -9.39 -10.39 -12.04
CA GLY A 68 -10.75 -10.90 -11.88
C GLY A 68 -11.60 -10.52 -13.08
N VAL A 69 -12.20 -11.52 -13.75
CA VAL A 69 -13.13 -11.35 -14.88
C VAL A 69 -14.19 -10.27 -14.60
N GLU A 70 -14.67 -10.23 -13.35
CA GLU A 70 -15.67 -9.30 -12.80
C GLU A 70 -15.28 -7.82 -12.94
N CYS A 71 -14.00 -7.48 -12.82
CA CYS A 71 -13.54 -6.09 -12.84
C CYS A 71 -13.64 -5.49 -14.25
N GLY A 72 -13.29 -6.29 -15.26
CA GLY A 72 -13.44 -5.91 -16.66
C GLY A 72 -14.90 -5.74 -17.07
N GLU A 73 -15.79 -6.57 -16.53
CA GLU A 73 -17.25 -6.44 -16.75
C GLU A 73 -17.81 -5.16 -16.17
N ILE A 74 -17.43 -4.80 -14.94
CA ILE A 74 -17.85 -3.55 -14.30
C ILE A 74 -17.41 -2.33 -15.12
N VAL A 75 -16.17 -2.34 -15.62
CA VAL A 75 -15.66 -1.26 -16.48
C VAL A 75 -16.51 -1.17 -17.75
N LYS A 76 -16.73 -2.28 -18.45
CA LYS A 76 -17.52 -2.32 -19.70
C LYS A 76 -18.96 -1.86 -19.48
N GLU A 77 -19.61 -2.31 -18.42
CA GLU A 77 -20.99 -1.94 -18.08
C GLU A 77 -21.09 -0.45 -17.74
N ARG A 78 -20.26 0.04 -16.81
CA ARG A 78 -20.32 1.42 -16.31
C ARG A 78 -19.91 2.43 -17.39
N TRP A 79 -18.99 2.08 -18.30
CA TRP A 79 -18.52 2.98 -19.36
C TRP A 79 -19.58 3.33 -20.41
N LYS A 80 -20.61 2.49 -20.55
CA LYS A 80 -21.74 2.71 -21.47
C LYS A 80 -22.65 3.85 -21.03
N LYS A 81 -22.60 4.26 -19.76
CA LYS A 81 -23.42 5.36 -19.25
C LYS A 81 -23.07 6.66 -19.99
N SER A 82 -24.09 7.33 -20.52
CA SER A 82 -23.96 8.66 -21.13
C SER A 82 -24.02 9.75 -20.06
N PHE A 83 -23.30 10.84 -20.31
CA PHE A 83 -23.28 12.04 -19.47
C PHE A 83 -23.42 13.25 -20.39
N THR A 84 -23.97 14.34 -19.86
CA THR A 84 -24.11 15.60 -20.58
C THR A 84 -22.90 16.51 -20.34
N GLY A 85 -22.73 17.54 -21.17
CA GLY A 85 -21.62 18.50 -21.08
C GLY A 85 -20.55 18.30 -22.16
N SER A 86 -19.41 18.98 -22.01
CA SER A 86 -18.29 18.88 -22.95
C SER A 86 -17.69 17.46 -22.97
N SER A 87 -17.02 17.09 -24.05
CA SER A 87 -16.39 15.77 -24.17
C SER A 87 -15.46 15.44 -22.99
N GLY A 88 -14.70 16.42 -22.49
CA GLY A 88 -13.86 16.27 -21.31
C GLY A 88 -14.65 16.02 -20.03
N ALA A 89 -15.76 16.75 -19.83
CA ALA A 89 -16.64 16.55 -18.67
C ALA A 89 -17.31 15.16 -18.71
N GLN A 90 -17.71 14.69 -19.89
CA GLN A 90 -18.28 13.36 -20.07
C GLN A 90 -17.28 12.26 -19.72
N VAL A 91 -16.03 12.38 -20.18
CA VAL A 91 -14.96 11.41 -19.85
C VAL A 91 -14.69 11.41 -18.34
N PHE A 92 -14.62 12.59 -17.72
CA PHE A 92 -14.42 12.71 -16.28
C PHE A 92 -15.53 11.99 -15.49
N GLU A 93 -16.80 12.22 -15.84
CA GLU A 93 -17.93 11.58 -15.17
C GLU A 93 -17.98 10.06 -15.44
N LYS A 94 -17.60 9.59 -16.62
CA LYS A 94 -17.43 8.14 -16.89
C LYS A 94 -16.38 7.51 -16.00
N ILE A 95 -15.20 8.13 -15.88
CA ILE A 95 -14.12 7.65 -15.00
C ILE A 95 -14.61 7.61 -13.54
N ARG A 96 -15.29 8.67 -13.10
CA ARG A 96 -15.88 8.75 -11.76
C ARG A 96 -16.90 7.63 -11.52
N TRP A 97 -17.74 7.34 -12.49
CA TRP A 97 -18.76 6.29 -12.41
C TRP A 97 -18.18 4.88 -12.36
N VAL A 98 -17.19 4.59 -13.20
CA VAL A 98 -16.42 3.35 -13.14
C VAL A 98 -15.75 3.20 -11.78
N ARG A 99 -15.11 4.27 -11.27
CA ARG A 99 -14.47 4.27 -9.94
C ARG A 99 -15.45 3.87 -8.84
N PHE A 100 -16.69 4.37 -8.88
CA PHE A 100 -17.71 3.99 -7.90
C PHE A 100 -18.12 2.53 -8.03
N GLY A 101 -18.30 2.01 -9.25
CA GLY A 101 -18.58 0.58 -9.47
C GLY A 101 -17.48 -0.32 -8.89
N LEU A 102 -16.22 0.01 -9.17
CA LEU A 102 -15.07 -0.74 -8.65
C LEU A 102 -14.95 -0.64 -7.13
N LEU A 103 -15.24 0.52 -6.54
CA LEU A 103 -15.27 0.69 -5.08
C LEU A 103 -16.35 -0.17 -4.42
N HIS A 104 -17.53 -0.24 -5.02
CA HIS A 104 -18.64 -1.04 -4.52
C HIS A 104 -18.31 -2.53 -4.58
N TRP A 105 -17.84 -3.02 -5.73
CA TRP A 105 -17.39 -4.40 -5.89
C TRP A 105 -16.28 -4.77 -4.89
N ARG A 106 -15.28 -3.90 -4.72
CA ARG A 106 -14.18 -4.15 -3.77
C ARG A 106 -14.64 -4.27 -2.33
N GLN A 107 -15.66 -3.51 -1.93
CA GLN A 107 -16.26 -3.61 -0.60
C GLN A 107 -17.01 -4.94 -0.42
N GLN A 108 -17.77 -5.37 -1.44
CA GLN A 108 -18.51 -6.64 -1.39
C GLN A 108 -17.60 -7.86 -1.38
N LYS A 109 -16.50 -7.84 -2.16
CA LYS A 109 -15.58 -8.98 -2.28
C LYS A 109 -14.81 -9.29 -0.99
N GLY A 110 -14.84 -8.40 0.02
CA GLY A 110 -14.32 -8.71 1.36
C GLY A 110 -12.83 -9.04 1.38
N ALA A 111 -12.02 -8.44 0.50
CA ALA A 111 -10.59 -8.70 0.41
C ALA A 111 -9.81 -7.98 1.52
N ASN A 112 -10.04 -8.36 2.78
CA ASN A 112 -9.12 -8.01 3.85
C ASN A 112 -8.02 -9.08 3.86
N SER A 113 -7.02 -8.89 2.99
CA SER A 113 -5.84 -9.76 2.94
C SER A 113 -5.18 -9.92 4.31
N ARG A 114 -5.30 -8.92 5.19
CA ARG A 114 -4.83 -9.01 6.58
C ARG A 114 -5.58 -10.07 7.39
N THR A 115 -6.88 -10.20 7.20
CA THR A 115 -7.69 -11.25 7.83
C THR A 115 -7.32 -12.62 7.28
N GLN A 116 -7.20 -12.76 5.95
CA GLN A 116 -6.77 -14.02 5.34
C GLN A 116 -5.37 -14.43 5.79
N ILE A 117 -4.42 -13.48 5.83
CA ILE A 117 -3.07 -13.72 6.35
C ILE A 117 -3.15 -14.16 7.81
N ALA A 118 -3.88 -13.46 8.67
CA ALA A 118 -4.02 -13.83 10.07
C ALA A 118 -4.61 -15.24 10.25
N THR A 119 -5.66 -15.59 9.48
CA THR A 119 -6.27 -16.92 9.50
C THR A 119 -5.28 -17.99 9.04
N LEU A 120 -4.58 -17.77 7.92
CA LEU A 120 -3.61 -18.72 7.37
C LEU A 120 -2.40 -18.87 8.29
N THR A 121 -1.90 -17.80 8.91
CA THR A 121 -0.82 -17.85 9.91
C THR A 121 -1.25 -18.67 11.13
N LYS A 122 -2.48 -18.48 11.61
CA LYS A 122 -3.02 -19.26 12.73
C LYS A 122 -3.16 -20.75 12.38
N ALA A 123 -3.69 -21.06 11.19
CA ALA A 123 -3.81 -22.42 10.70
C ALA A 123 -2.44 -23.11 10.54
N ASN A 124 -1.44 -22.41 9.99
CA ASN A 124 -0.07 -22.91 9.87
C ASN A 124 0.55 -23.20 11.24
N TYR A 125 0.36 -22.33 12.23
CA TYR A 125 0.86 -22.56 13.59
C TYR A 125 0.24 -23.82 14.21
N GLN A 126 -1.08 -24.01 14.06
CA GLN A 126 -1.79 -25.19 14.56
C GLN A 126 -1.33 -26.49 13.87
N ALA A 127 -1.10 -26.44 12.55
CA ALA A 127 -0.59 -27.58 11.79
C ALA A 127 0.86 -27.95 12.17
N THR A 128 1.67 -26.95 12.53
CA THR A 128 3.08 -27.15 12.90
C THR A 128 3.23 -27.65 14.35
N SER A 129 2.32 -27.27 15.25
CA SER A 129 2.32 -27.73 16.64
C SER A 129 2.01 -29.23 16.83
N PHE A 130 1.64 -29.95 15.76
CA PHE A 130 1.32 -31.39 15.81
C PHE A 130 2.45 -32.32 15.30
N ASN A 131 3.60 -31.79 14.86
CA ASN A 131 4.63 -32.57 14.16
C ASN A 131 6.04 -32.53 14.79
N VAL A 132 6.18 -32.06 16.04
CA VAL A 132 7.49 -31.86 16.69
C VAL A 132 8.02 -33.15 17.36
N GLU A 133 7.21 -34.19 17.53
CA GLU A 133 7.62 -35.43 18.20
C GLU A 133 8.28 -36.49 17.28
N GLN A 134 8.25 -36.32 15.96
CA GLN A 134 8.70 -37.35 15.01
C GLN A 134 10.17 -37.20 14.55
N VAL A 135 10.93 -36.19 15.02
CA VAL A 135 12.28 -35.85 14.46
C VAL A 135 13.44 -36.01 15.46
N ARG A 136 13.28 -36.75 16.57
CA ARG A 136 14.43 -37.09 17.44
C ARG A 136 14.99 -38.46 17.08
N PRO A 137 16.20 -38.59 16.50
CA PRO A 137 16.83 -39.88 16.33
C PRO A 137 17.17 -40.46 17.71
N LYS A 138 16.81 -41.73 17.93
CA LYS A 138 17.20 -42.49 19.13
C LYS A 138 18.73 -42.53 19.19
N ARG A 139 19.32 -41.83 20.14
CA ARG A 139 20.71 -42.08 20.53
C ARG A 139 20.75 -43.42 21.26
N GLU A 140 21.17 -44.48 20.58
CA GLU A 140 21.65 -45.69 21.24
C GLU A 140 22.87 -45.34 22.09
N ARG A 141 22.84 -45.74 23.35
CA ARG A 141 23.97 -45.64 24.27
C ARG A 141 24.79 -46.93 24.14
N ALA A 142 26.07 -46.79 23.82
CA ALA A 142 27.09 -47.79 24.11
C ALA A 142 27.60 -47.60 25.54
#